data_AF-A0A5R1YR35-F1
#
_entry.id   AF-A0A5R1YR35-F1
#
_cell.length_a   1.000
_cell.length_b   1.000
_cell.length_c   1.000
_cell.angle_alpha   90.00
_cell.angle_beta   90.00
_cell.angle_gamma   90.00
#
_symmetry.space_group_name_H-M   'P 1'
#
loop_
_entity.id
_entity.type
_entity.pdbx_description
1 polymer ?
#
loop_
_entity_poly.entity_id
_entity_poly.type
_entity_poly.pdbx_seq_one_letter_code
_entity_poly.pdbx_strand_id
1 'polypeptide(L)'
;ADTPEKHLARALAEGVAYQGEISPQTGEPRGVKSTGQPPVAFVDFIQNHDQVGNRAQGDRLITLAGAERTKVLLATLLLSPHIPLLFMGEEYGESRPFLFFTDFHGDLARAVREGRAKEFADHAGENVPDPNAPETFQRSKLNWKQQHSEEGKAWLAFTRELLLLRQKHIVPLLSAARESSGTVLQTAPGFIAVSWRFPGGTLSLALNISATTVLLPDLPGKTLFAWPNESTGSLSQHSLIVRLAQGESAS
;
A
#
# COMPACT_ATOMS: atom_id res chain seq x y z
N ALA A 1 9.94 -4.92 -12.25
CA ALA A 1 9.03 -6.07 -12.45
C ALA A 1 8.33 -5.85 -13.77
N ASP A 2 8.30 -6.85 -14.65
CA ASP A 2 7.84 -6.65 -16.02
C ASP A 2 6.31 -6.56 -16.13
N THR A 3 5.56 -6.98 -15.09
CA THR A 3 4.09 -6.89 -15.01
C THR A 3 3.63 -6.58 -13.57
N PRO A 4 3.91 -5.37 -13.03
CA PRO A 4 3.63 -5.03 -11.63
C PRO A 4 2.15 -5.14 -11.27
N GLU A 5 1.24 -4.82 -12.19
CA GLU A 5 -0.21 -4.97 -12.03
C GLU A 5 -0.64 -6.42 -11.75
N LYS A 6 0.01 -7.41 -12.36
CA LYS A 6 -0.30 -8.82 -12.14
C LYS A 6 0.14 -9.27 -10.76
N HIS A 7 1.33 -8.85 -10.33
CA HIS A 7 1.82 -9.13 -8.98
C HIS A 7 0.95 -8.47 -7.91
N LEU A 8 0.54 -7.22 -8.12
CA LEU A 8 -0.32 -6.50 -7.19
C LEU A 8 -1.72 -7.14 -7.10
N ALA A 9 -2.36 -7.42 -8.24
CA ALA A 9 -3.68 -8.05 -8.26
C ALA A 9 -3.65 -9.44 -7.60
N ARG A 10 -2.60 -10.23 -7.85
CA ARG A 10 -2.43 -11.54 -7.22
C ARG A 10 -2.15 -11.42 -5.73
N ALA A 11 -1.30 -10.50 -5.29
CA ALA A 11 -1.07 -10.26 -3.87
C ALA A 11 -2.39 -9.92 -3.16
N LEU A 12 -3.20 -9.01 -3.72
CA LEU A 12 -4.52 -8.69 -3.19
C LEU A 12 -5.47 -9.90 -3.14
N ALA A 13 -5.50 -10.73 -4.19
CA ALA A 13 -6.41 -11.86 -4.29
C ALA A 13 -5.98 -13.09 -3.46
N GLU A 14 -4.67 -13.31 -3.29
CA GLU A 14 -4.12 -14.60 -2.85
C GLU A 14 -3.12 -14.47 -1.67
N GLY A 15 -2.81 -13.26 -1.22
CA GLY A 15 -1.87 -13.01 -0.13
C GLY A 15 -0.47 -12.63 -0.63
N VAL A 16 0.24 -13.55 -1.30
CA VAL A 16 1.60 -13.29 -1.82
C VAL A 16 1.66 -13.42 -3.35
N ALA A 17 2.46 -12.54 -3.97
CA ALA A 17 2.62 -12.50 -5.42
C ALA A 17 3.46 -13.68 -5.98
N TYR A 18 4.40 -14.19 -5.19
CA TYR A 18 5.26 -15.34 -5.52
C TYR A 18 4.89 -16.52 -4.63
N GLN A 19 4.47 -17.62 -5.24
CA GLN A 19 3.97 -18.84 -4.60
C GLN A 19 4.72 -20.10 -5.09
N GLY A 20 5.93 -19.93 -5.61
CA GLY A 20 6.79 -20.98 -6.15
C GLY A 20 7.51 -20.59 -7.44
N GLU A 21 7.15 -19.45 -8.06
CA GLU A 21 7.83 -18.94 -9.25
C GLU A 21 9.29 -18.55 -8.95
N ILE A 22 10.15 -18.60 -9.97
CA ILE A 22 11.55 -18.18 -9.85
C ILE A 22 11.62 -16.68 -9.64
N SER A 23 12.31 -16.25 -8.58
CA SER A 23 12.58 -14.84 -8.35
C SER A 23 13.69 -14.36 -9.30
N PRO A 24 13.47 -13.30 -10.11
CA PRO A 24 14.52 -12.77 -10.99
C PRO A 24 15.77 -12.26 -10.26
N GLN A 25 15.65 -11.90 -8.98
CA GLN A 25 16.75 -11.37 -8.18
C GLN A 25 17.65 -12.46 -7.60
N THR A 26 17.09 -13.61 -7.22
CA THR A 26 17.86 -14.71 -6.61
C THR A 26 18.15 -15.86 -7.57
N GLY A 27 17.38 -15.99 -8.67
CA GLY A 27 17.43 -17.13 -9.57
C GLY A 27 16.77 -18.40 -9.03
N GLU A 28 16.14 -18.33 -7.85
CA GLU A 28 15.61 -19.49 -7.11
C GLU A 28 14.08 -19.44 -6.94
N PRO A 29 13.40 -20.60 -6.76
CA PRO A 29 11.99 -20.64 -6.40
C PRO A 29 11.69 -19.85 -5.13
N ARG A 30 10.65 -19.01 -5.15
CA ARG A 30 10.26 -18.18 -4.02
C ARG A 30 8.82 -18.41 -3.59
N GLY A 31 8.63 -18.70 -2.30
CA GLY A 31 7.32 -18.81 -1.68
C GLY A 31 6.65 -20.17 -1.88
N VAL A 32 5.44 -20.27 -1.37
CA VAL A 32 4.57 -21.46 -1.45
C VAL A 32 3.13 -21.01 -1.68
N LYS A 33 2.25 -21.93 -2.09
CA LYS A 33 0.83 -21.66 -2.26
C LYS A 33 0.21 -21.06 -1.00
N SER A 34 -0.45 -19.91 -1.13
CA SER A 34 -1.01 -19.14 0.00
C SER A 34 -2.54 -19.00 -0.02
N THR A 35 -3.22 -19.45 -1.08
CA THR A 35 -4.67 -19.26 -1.22
C THR A 35 -5.52 -19.94 -0.15
N GLY A 36 -4.97 -20.95 0.55
CA GLY A 36 -5.64 -21.59 1.68
C GLY A 36 -5.59 -20.80 2.99
N GLN A 37 -4.85 -19.69 3.03
CA GLN A 37 -4.74 -18.85 4.23
C GLN A 37 -5.88 -17.84 4.28
N PRO A 38 -6.41 -17.52 5.47
CA PRO A 38 -7.41 -16.46 5.60
C PRO A 38 -6.77 -15.09 5.31
N PRO A 39 -7.54 -14.10 4.81
CA PRO A 39 -7.00 -12.78 4.46
C PRO A 39 -6.35 -12.07 5.65
N VAL A 40 -6.82 -12.34 6.88
CA VAL A 40 -6.27 -11.76 8.10
C VAL A 40 -4.89 -12.29 8.50
N ALA A 41 -4.39 -13.34 7.82
CA ALA A 41 -3.03 -13.84 8.01
C ALA A 41 -1.96 -12.97 7.32
N PHE A 42 -2.39 -12.00 6.49
CA PHE A 42 -1.50 -11.12 5.74
C PHE A 42 -1.55 -9.70 6.31
N VAL A 43 -0.37 -9.14 6.56
CA VAL A 43 -0.19 -7.73 6.94
C VAL A 43 0.36 -7.00 5.72
N ASP A 44 -0.45 -6.12 5.15
CA ASP A 44 -0.11 -5.33 3.98
C ASP A 44 0.21 -3.88 4.37
N PHE A 45 1.07 -3.23 3.60
CA PHE A 45 1.44 -1.83 3.79
C PHE A 45 1.92 -1.22 2.48
N ILE A 46 1.75 0.09 2.35
CA ILE A 46 2.37 0.90 1.27
C ILE A 46 3.59 1.68 1.78
N GLN A 47 3.74 1.81 3.10
CA GLN A 47 4.91 2.34 3.77
C GLN A 47 5.17 1.57 5.07
N ASN A 48 6.43 1.39 5.40
CA ASN A 48 6.90 1.03 6.73
C ASN A 48 8.33 1.60 6.91
N HIS A 49 8.95 1.35 8.06
CA HIS A 49 10.29 1.88 8.33
C HIS A 49 11.35 1.40 7.33
N ASP A 50 11.26 0.17 6.81
CA ASP A 50 12.19 -0.38 5.83
C ASP A 50 11.96 0.19 4.42
N GLN A 51 10.71 0.17 3.92
CA GLN A 51 10.38 0.63 2.58
C GLN A 51 10.63 2.14 2.39
N VAL A 52 10.61 2.90 3.49
CA VAL A 52 11.03 4.31 3.53
C VAL A 52 12.52 4.41 3.82
N GLY A 53 12.98 3.87 4.95
CA GLY A 53 14.32 4.12 5.49
C GLY A 53 15.48 3.34 4.88
N ASN A 54 15.22 2.26 4.13
CA ASN A 54 16.25 1.58 3.34
C ASN A 54 16.53 2.27 2.01
N ARG A 55 15.88 3.41 1.73
CA ARG A 55 16.24 4.31 0.62
C ARG A 55 17.36 5.25 1.06
N ALA A 56 18.23 5.65 0.14
CA ALA A 56 19.34 6.57 0.43
C ALA A 56 18.87 7.88 1.10
N GLN A 57 17.77 8.45 0.60
CA GLN A 57 17.19 9.71 1.10
C GLN A 57 15.95 9.51 1.99
N GLY A 58 15.60 8.27 2.33
CA GLY A 58 14.46 7.99 3.20
C GLY A 58 13.11 8.45 2.65
N ASP A 59 12.93 8.47 1.31
CA ASP A 59 11.75 9.08 0.69
C ASP A 59 10.47 8.34 1.04
N ARG A 60 9.42 9.10 1.35
CA ARG A 60 8.06 8.57 1.50
C ARG A 60 7.40 8.38 0.14
N LEU A 61 6.45 7.46 0.05
CA LEU A 61 5.73 7.19 -1.20
C LEU A 61 5.06 8.43 -1.78
N ILE A 62 4.57 9.34 -0.93
CA ILE A 62 3.92 10.58 -1.38
C ILE A 62 4.86 11.48 -2.20
N THR A 63 6.17 11.49 -1.92
CA THR A 63 7.16 12.29 -2.66
C THR A 63 7.57 11.61 -3.98
N LEU A 64 7.37 10.30 -4.10
CA LEU A 64 7.69 9.51 -5.30
C LEU A 64 6.51 9.38 -6.26
N ALA A 65 5.31 9.17 -5.71
CA ALA A 65 4.10 8.85 -6.46
C ALA A 65 3.15 10.05 -6.64
N GLY A 66 3.34 11.12 -5.86
CA GLY A 66 2.42 12.25 -5.80
C GLY A 66 1.21 11.98 -4.89
N ALA A 67 0.53 13.05 -4.49
CA ALA A 67 -0.58 13.00 -3.53
C ALA A 67 -1.78 12.22 -4.07
N GLU A 68 -2.17 12.43 -5.33
CA GLU A 68 -3.35 11.83 -5.95
C GLU A 68 -3.23 10.31 -6.02
N ARG A 69 -2.07 9.81 -6.48
CA ARG A 69 -1.80 8.37 -6.55
C ARG A 69 -1.69 7.76 -5.17
N THR A 70 -1.06 8.46 -4.22
CA THR A 70 -0.95 7.99 -2.83
C THR A 70 -2.32 7.85 -2.17
N LYS A 71 -3.28 8.77 -2.43
CA LYS A 71 -4.65 8.66 -1.91
C LYS A 71 -5.35 7.37 -2.34
N VAL A 72 -5.32 7.04 -3.63
CA VAL A 72 -5.98 5.81 -4.13
C VAL A 72 -5.25 4.53 -3.70
N LEU A 73 -3.93 4.58 -3.50
CA LEU A 73 -3.17 3.46 -2.93
C LEU A 73 -3.48 3.27 -1.43
N LEU A 74 -3.59 4.35 -0.66
CA LEU A 74 -4.00 4.30 0.75
C LEU A 74 -5.42 3.77 0.90
N ALA A 75 -6.36 4.24 0.06
CA ALA A 75 -7.72 3.71 0.05
C ALA A 75 -7.77 2.23 -0.37
N THR A 76 -6.92 1.80 -1.31
CA THR A 76 -6.78 0.39 -1.68
C THR A 76 -6.31 -0.45 -0.50
N LEU A 77 -5.29 0.01 0.23
CA LEU A 77 -4.78 -0.65 1.43
C LEU A 77 -5.85 -0.76 2.52
N LEU A 78 -6.50 0.36 2.87
CA LEU A 78 -7.44 0.39 4.00
C LEU A 78 -8.76 -0.33 3.72
N LEU A 79 -9.17 -0.47 2.46
CA LEU A 79 -10.40 -1.17 2.07
C LEU A 79 -10.16 -2.59 1.53
N SER A 80 -8.92 -3.06 1.49
CA SER A 80 -8.55 -4.47 1.23
C SER A 80 -8.92 -5.37 2.43
N PRO A 81 -9.23 -6.66 2.24
CA PRO A 81 -9.51 -7.57 3.35
C PRO A 81 -8.27 -7.94 4.20
N HIS A 82 -7.05 -7.74 3.70
CA HIS A 82 -5.82 -7.95 4.49
C HIS A 82 -5.71 -6.95 5.64
N ILE A 83 -4.85 -7.24 6.64
CA ILE A 83 -4.64 -6.35 7.78
C ILE A 83 -3.71 -5.19 7.36
N PRO A 84 -4.18 -3.93 7.36
CA PRO A 84 -3.35 -2.83 6.95
C PRO A 84 -2.43 -2.38 8.09
N LEU A 85 -1.18 -2.10 7.75
CA LEU A 85 -0.24 -1.36 8.59
C LEU A 85 -0.01 0.01 7.96
N LEU A 86 -0.08 1.05 8.79
CA LEU A 86 0.33 2.41 8.44
C LEU A 86 1.65 2.76 9.13
N PHE A 87 2.49 3.50 8.43
CA PHE A 87 3.66 4.14 8.99
C PHE A 87 3.32 5.54 9.49
N MET A 88 3.81 5.89 10.68
CA MET A 88 3.50 7.17 11.31
C MET A 88 3.70 8.36 10.36
N GLY A 89 2.68 9.20 10.24
CA GLY A 89 2.66 10.38 9.38
C GLY A 89 1.90 10.20 8.06
N GLU A 90 1.66 8.96 7.60
CA GLU A 90 0.85 8.73 6.40
C GLU A 90 -0.56 9.33 6.51
N GLU A 91 -1.15 9.26 7.71
CA GLU A 91 -2.52 9.66 7.98
C GLU A 91 -2.80 11.16 7.78
N TYR A 92 -1.75 12.00 7.79
CA TYR A 92 -1.84 13.44 7.52
C TYR A 92 -0.99 13.88 6.31
N GLY A 93 -0.47 12.94 5.52
CA GLY A 93 0.33 13.25 4.34
C GLY A 93 1.75 13.76 4.65
N GLU A 94 2.42 13.21 5.67
CA GLU A 94 3.82 13.52 6.00
C GLU A 94 4.73 13.34 4.77
N SER A 95 5.56 14.33 4.50
CA SER A 95 6.51 14.34 3.39
C SER A 95 7.96 14.37 3.85
N ARG A 96 8.23 14.57 5.15
CA ARG A 96 9.56 14.41 5.72
C ARG A 96 10.04 12.96 5.55
N PRO A 97 11.33 12.77 5.27
CA PRO A 97 11.88 11.44 5.14
C PRO A 97 11.86 10.70 6.48
N PHE A 98 12.06 9.38 6.44
CA PHE A 98 12.48 8.62 7.61
C PHE A 98 13.82 7.98 7.28
N LEU A 99 14.90 8.57 7.79
CA LEU A 99 16.27 8.19 7.45
C LEU A 99 16.78 7.09 8.40
N PHE A 100 17.79 6.35 7.95
CA PHE A 100 18.59 5.50 8.84
C PHE A 100 19.50 6.39 9.69
N PHE A 101 19.26 6.44 11.00
CA PHE A 101 20.07 7.19 11.97
C PHE A 101 20.52 6.30 13.13
N THR A 102 21.70 6.61 13.67
CA THR A 102 22.37 5.92 14.78
C THR A 102 23.05 6.94 15.69
N ASP A 103 23.58 6.49 16.83
CA ASP A 103 24.33 7.34 17.77
C ASP A 103 25.62 6.64 18.24
N PHE A 104 26.38 6.10 17.27
CA PHE A 104 27.64 5.43 17.54
C PHE A 104 28.81 6.42 17.51
N HIS A 105 29.90 6.03 18.15
CA HIS A 105 31.11 6.84 18.28
C HIS A 105 32.36 6.04 17.86
N GLY A 106 33.46 6.74 17.56
CA GLY A 106 34.74 6.12 17.19
C GLY A 106 34.69 5.27 15.93
N ASP A 107 35.41 4.15 15.94
CA ASP A 107 35.50 3.26 14.77
C ASP A 107 34.17 2.65 14.35
N LEU A 108 33.26 2.41 15.28
CA LEU A 108 31.93 1.88 14.96
C LEU A 108 31.10 2.91 14.17
N ALA A 109 31.16 4.19 14.53
CA ALA A 109 30.48 5.25 13.78
C ALA A 109 30.97 5.32 12.33
N ARG A 110 32.29 5.26 12.15
CA ARG A 110 32.93 5.23 10.83
C ARG A 110 32.50 3.99 10.04
N ALA A 111 32.53 2.82 10.65
CA ALA A 111 32.14 1.56 10.01
C ALA A 111 30.68 1.58 9.56
N VAL A 112 29.76 2.08 10.39
CA VAL A 112 28.34 2.22 10.05
C VAL A 112 28.14 3.19 8.88
N ARG A 113 28.78 4.36 8.91
CA ARG A 113 28.70 5.36 7.83
C ARG A 113 29.22 4.80 6.50
N GLU A 114 30.37 4.15 6.51
CA GLU A 114 30.96 3.55 5.31
C GLU A 114 30.16 2.35 4.81
N GLY A 115 29.66 1.50 5.72
CA GLY A 115 28.79 0.38 5.38
C GLY A 115 27.53 0.86 4.67
N ARG A 116 26.87 1.87 5.25
CA ARG A 116 25.68 2.48 4.65
C ARG A 116 25.96 3.13 3.30
N ALA A 117 27.09 3.83 3.14
CA ALA A 117 27.46 4.39 1.83
C ALA A 117 27.74 3.31 0.76
N LYS A 118 28.32 2.17 1.16
CA LYS A 118 28.60 1.05 0.25
C LYS A 118 27.33 0.36 -0.26
N GLU A 119 26.26 0.32 0.54
CA GLU A 119 24.95 -0.19 0.09
C GLU A 119 24.39 0.55 -1.13
N PHE A 120 24.80 1.82 -1.35
CA PHE A 120 24.35 2.65 -2.47
C PHE A 120 25.48 3.01 -3.45
N ALA A 121 26.62 2.32 -3.41
CA ALA A 121 27.78 2.64 -4.26
C ALA A 121 27.47 2.56 -5.77
N ASP A 122 26.53 1.70 -6.17
CA ASP A 122 26.09 1.54 -7.56
C ASP A 122 25.20 2.70 -8.06
N HIS A 123 24.73 3.57 -7.14
CA HIS A 123 23.93 4.76 -7.44
C HIS A 123 24.85 6.00 -7.45
N ALA A 124 25.65 6.12 -8.51
CA ALA A 124 26.62 7.22 -8.66
C ALA A 124 25.95 8.60 -8.46
N GLY A 125 26.41 9.35 -7.46
CA GLY A 125 25.92 10.70 -7.14
C GLY A 125 24.98 10.79 -5.94
N GLU A 126 24.61 9.68 -5.30
CA GLU A 126 23.81 9.71 -4.06
C GLU A 126 24.64 10.16 -2.86
N ASN A 127 24.31 11.35 -2.32
CA ASN A 127 24.89 11.85 -1.08
C ASN A 127 24.09 11.30 0.11
N VAL A 128 24.42 10.08 0.54
CA VAL A 128 23.75 9.40 1.65
C VAL A 128 24.01 10.17 2.96
N PRO A 129 22.96 10.58 3.71
CA PRO A 129 23.13 11.28 4.98
C PRO A 129 23.92 10.42 5.98
N ASP A 130 24.85 11.04 6.71
CA ASP A 130 25.59 10.35 7.78
C ASP A 130 24.62 9.86 8.86
N PRO A 131 24.53 8.54 9.12
CA PRO A 131 23.61 8.01 10.13
C PRO A 131 23.86 8.58 11.53
N ASN A 132 25.10 8.95 11.86
CA ASN A 132 25.46 9.45 13.20
C ASN A 132 25.34 10.98 13.31
N ALA A 133 25.00 11.69 12.23
CA ALA A 133 24.76 13.12 12.30
C ALA A 133 23.40 13.40 12.98
N PRO A 134 23.33 14.26 14.02
CA PRO A 134 22.08 14.59 14.69
C PRO A 134 20.98 15.08 13.73
N GLU A 135 21.36 15.80 12.67
CA GLU A 135 20.43 16.27 11.63
C GLU A 135 19.70 15.14 10.89
N THR A 136 20.30 13.96 10.73
CA THR A 136 19.66 12.79 10.11
C THR A 136 18.46 12.33 10.95
N PHE A 137 18.59 12.35 12.28
CA PHE A 137 17.48 12.12 13.20
C PHE A 137 16.47 13.27 13.18
N GLN A 138 16.93 14.52 13.25
CA GLN A 138 16.02 15.69 13.28
C GLN A 138 15.15 15.81 12.03
N ARG A 139 15.72 15.53 10.85
CA ARG A 139 14.99 15.48 9.57
C ARG A 139 13.92 14.38 9.53
N SER A 140 14.08 13.33 10.36
CA SER A 140 13.15 12.21 10.47
C SER A 140 12.03 12.43 11.51
N LYS A 141 12.04 13.55 12.23
CA LYS A 141 10.97 13.92 13.16
C LYS A 141 9.70 14.29 12.41
N LEU A 142 8.58 13.70 12.84
CA LEU A 142 7.24 14.07 12.37
C LEU A 142 6.99 15.58 12.51
N ASN A 143 6.42 16.18 11.47
CA ASN A 143 6.04 17.59 11.46
C ASN A 143 4.61 17.77 11.95
N TRP A 144 4.44 17.86 13.27
CA TRP A 144 3.13 18.11 13.86
C TRP A 144 2.50 19.44 13.41
N LYS A 145 3.26 20.43 12.93
CA LYS A 145 2.67 21.65 12.34
C LYS A 145 1.94 21.35 11.03
N GLN A 146 2.47 20.43 10.21
CA GLN A 146 1.80 19.95 9.00
C GLN A 146 0.53 19.19 9.36
N GLN A 147 0.56 18.35 10.39
CA GLN A 147 -0.63 17.65 10.87
C GLN A 147 -1.78 18.62 11.16
N HIS A 148 -1.48 19.74 11.83
CA HIS A 148 -2.47 20.76 12.20
C HIS A 148 -2.81 21.74 11.06
N SER A 149 -2.15 21.65 9.90
CA SER A 149 -2.47 22.47 8.72
C SER A 149 -3.79 22.04 8.08
N GLU A 150 -4.36 22.87 7.22
CA GLU A 150 -5.61 22.51 6.51
C GLU A 150 -5.40 21.31 5.56
N GLU A 151 -4.23 21.19 4.95
CA GLU A 151 -3.88 20.03 4.13
C GLU A 151 -3.75 18.76 4.98
N GLY A 152 -3.08 18.84 6.14
CA GLY A 152 -2.98 17.72 7.07
C GLY A 152 -4.34 17.27 7.59
N LYS A 153 -5.23 18.21 7.93
CA LYS A 153 -6.62 17.92 8.30
C LYS A 153 -7.41 17.24 7.17
N ALA A 154 -7.18 17.62 5.92
CA ALA A 154 -7.83 16.98 4.77
C ALA A 154 -7.39 15.51 4.62
N TRP A 155 -6.09 15.21 4.77
CA TRP A 155 -5.58 13.85 4.82
C TRP A 155 -6.12 13.05 6.00
N LEU A 156 -6.19 13.66 7.19
CA LEU A 156 -6.76 13.03 8.38
C LEU A 156 -8.25 12.71 8.19
N ALA A 157 -9.02 13.61 7.57
CA ALA A 157 -10.42 13.37 7.26
C ALA A 157 -10.58 12.22 6.26
N PHE A 158 -9.77 12.20 5.20
CA PHE A 158 -9.73 11.13 4.22
C PHE A 158 -9.41 9.77 4.87
N THR A 159 -8.33 9.71 5.66
CA THR A 159 -7.91 8.49 6.36
C THR A 159 -8.95 8.03 7.37
N ARG A 160 -9.55 8.97 8.13
CA ARG A 160 -10.60 8.66 9.11
C ARG A 160 -11.83 8.04 8.46
N GLU A 161 -12.29 8.58 7.33
CA GLU A 161 -13.43 8.03 6.60
C GLU A 161 -13.16 6.60 6.12
N LEU A 162 -11.97 6.36 5.55
CA LEU A 162 -11.57 5.01 5.11
C LEU A 162 -11.55 4.01 6.28
N LEU A 163 -11.04 4.42 7.44
CA LEU A 163 -11.04 3.56 8.64
C LEU A 163 -12.46 3.29 9.17
N LEU A 164 -13.36 4.28 9.12
CA LEU A 164 -14.77 4.09 9.49
C LEU A 164 -15.47 3.11 8.54
N LEU A 165 -15.28 3.28 7.23
CA LEU A 165 -15.81 2.35 6.21
C LEU A 165 -15.24 0.95 6.40
N ARG A 166 -13.94 0.83 6.67
CA ARG A 166 -13.28 -0.45 6.95
C ARG A 166 -13.94 -1.17 8.12
N GLN A 167 -14.05 -0.51 9.28
CA GLN A 167 -14.65 -1.11 10.48
C GLN A 167 -16.11 -1.50 10.25
N LYS A 168 -16.87 -0.67 9.52
CA LYS A 168 -18.29 -0.87 9.29
C LYS A 168 -18.60 -1.96 8.26
N HIS A 169 -17.80 -2.10 7.22
CA HIS A 169 -18.14 -2.90 6.05
C HIS A 169 -17.15 -4.03 5.73
N ILE A 170 -15.85 -3.84 5.98
CA ILE A 170 -14.83 -4.83 5.63
C ILE A 170 -14.62 -5.81 6.78
N VAL A 171 -14.38 -5.31 7.99
CA VAL A 171 -14.10 -6.16 9.17
C VAL A 171 -15.16 -7.23 9.45
N PRO A 172 -16.48 -6.97 9.33
CA PRO A 172 -17.50 -7.99 9.54
C PRO A 172 -17.39 -9.19 8.59
N LEU A 173 -16.80 -9.02 7.40
CA LEU A 173 -16.61 -10.10 6.42
C LEU A 173 -15.48 -11.06 6.82
N LEU A 174 -14.52 -10.60 7.63
CA LEU A 174 -13.24 -11.28 7.83
C LEU A 174 -13.33 -12.48 8.78
N SER A 175 -14.22 -12.45 9.79
CA SER A 175 -14.31 -13.51 10.79
C SER A 175 -14.74 -14.87 10.21
N ALA A 176 -15.49 -14.87 9.11
CA ALA A 176 -15.97 -16.08 8.44
C ALA A 176 -15.06 -16.51 7.29
N ALA A 177 -14.08 -15.68 6.89
CA ALA A 177 -13.17 -15.98 5.80
C ALA A 177 -12.08 -16.97 6.27
N ARG A 178 -12.08 -18.18 5.72
CA ARG A 178 -11.14 -19.26 6.09
C ARG A 178 -10.03 -19.49 5.08
N GLU A 179 -10.19 -18.95 3.88
CA GLU A 179 -9.25 -19.00 2.76
C GLU A 179 -9.20 -17.62 2.11
N SER A 180 -8.35 -17.42 1.09
CA SER A 180 -8.19 -16.09 0.49
C SER A 180 -9.49 -15.60 -0.16
N SER A 181 -10.23 -16.52 -0.79
CA SER A 181 -11.49 -16.29 -1.51
C SER A 181 -11.42 -15.20 -2.58
N GLY A 182 -10.22 -14.77 -2.97
CA GLY A 182 -9.97 -13.69 -3.93
C GLY A 182 -9.76 -14.19 -5.35
N THR A 183 -10.19 -13.39 -6.31
CA THR A 183 -10.08 -13.63 -7.75
C THR A 183 -9.64 -12.36 -8.44
N VAL A 184 -8.62 -12.46 -9.29
CA VAL A 184 -8.25 -11.40 -10.23
C VAL A 184 -9.26 -11.38 -11.37
N LEU A 185 -9.99 -10.26 -11.52
CA LEU A 185 -10.96 -10.09 -12.59
C LEU A 185 -10.27 -9.61 -13.87
N GLN A 186 -9.40 -8.60 -13.76
CA GLN A 186 -8.72 -8.00 -14.89
C GLN A 186 -7.46 -7.25 -14.44
N THR A 187 -6.45 -7.20 -15.30
CA THR A 187 -5.27 -6.34 -15.15
C THR A 187 -4.88 -5.73 -16.48
N ALA A 188 -4.40 -4.49 -16.47
CA ALA A 188 -3.77 -3.82 -17.61
C ALA A 188 -2.72 -2.82 -17.06
N PRO A 189 -1.85 -2.22 -17.90
CA PRO A 189 -0.86 -1.26 -17.41
C PRO A 189 -1.51 -0.13 -16.58
N GLY A 190 -1.17 -0.07 -15.29
CA GLY A 190 -1.74 0.89 -14.34
C GLY A 190 -3.18 0.60 -13.90
N PHE A 191 -3.73 -0.58 -14.17
CA PHE A 191 -5.10 -0.96 -13.82
C PHE A 191 -5.19 -2.38 -13.24
N ILE A 192 -5.99 -2.53 -12.18
CA ILE A 192 -6.37 -3.82 -11.60
C ILE A 192 -7.85 -3.83 -11.22
N ALA A 193 -8.46 -5.02 -11.28
CA ALA A 193 -9.76 -5.31 -10.69
C ALA A 193 -9.70 -6.69 -10.00
N VAL A 194 -10.11 -6.74 -8.73
CA VAL A 194 -10.09 -7.92 -7.86
C VAL A 194 -11.44 -8.06 -7.15
N SER A 195 -11.86 -9.30 -6.89
CA SER A 195 -13.07 -9.59 -6.13
C SER A 195 -12.81 -10.68 -5.10
N TRP A 196 -13.41 -10.57 -3.92
CA TRP A 196 -13.35 -11.58 -2.87
C TRP A 196 -14.76 -12.04 -2.53
N ARG A 197 -14.99 -13.36 -2.56
CA ARG A 197 -16.28 -13.97 -2.26
C ARG A 197 -16.27 -14.55 -0.85
N PHE A 198 -16.71 -13.76 0.12
CA PHE A 198 -16.84 -14.20 1.51
C PHE A 198 -18.27 -14.71 1.79
N PRO A 199 -18.49 -15.47 2.89
CA PRO A 199 -19.84 -15.89 3.29
C PRO A 199 -20.81 -14.72 3.50
N GLY A 200 -20.33 -13.58 4.02
CA GLY A 200 -21.14 -12.39 4.28
C GLY A 200 -21.37 -11.48 3.06
N GLY A 201 -20.75 -11.76 1.92
CA GLY A 201 -20.88 -10.96 0.70
C GLY A 201 -19.65 -10.99 -0.20
N THR A 202 -19.82 -10.42 -1.39
CA THR A 202 -18.77 -10.27 -2.40
C THR A 202 -18.25 -8.84 -2.37
N LEU A 203 -16.99 -8.67 -1.96
CA LEU A 203 -16.25 -7.42 -2.01
C LEU A 203 -15.57 -7.30 -3.38
N SER A 204 -15.61 -6.14 -4.01
CA SER A 204 -14.88 -5.90 -5.26
C SER A 204 -14.16 -4.56 -5.23
N LEU A 205 -12.97 -4.52 -5.80
CA LEU A 205 -12.11 -3.34 -5.85
C LEU A 205 -11.51 -3.21 -7.25
N ALA A 206 -11.59 -2.01 -7.82
CA ALA A 206 -10.87 -1.68 -9.04
C ALA A 206 -10.12 -0.36 -8.91
N LEU A 207 -8.84 -0.36 -9.29
CA LEU A 207 -7.91 0.76 -9.17
C LEU A 207 -7.35 1.10 -10.56
N ASN A 208 -7.40 2.38 -10.94
CA ASN A 208 -6.78 2.90 -12.16
C ASN A 208 -5.82 4.05 -11.80
N ILE A 209 -4.52 3.82 -11.96
CA ILE A 209 -3.47 4.84 -11.82
C ILE A 209 -2.88 5.29 -13.17
N SER A 210 -3.39 4.75 -14.29
CA SER A 210 -3.01 5.17 -15.64
C SER A 210 -3.51 6.59 -15.95
N ALA A 211 -3.09 7.13 -17.09
CA ALA A 211 -3.44 8.48 -17.54
C ALA A 211 -4.79 8.56 -18.30
N THR A 212 -5.47 7.43 -18.52
CA THR A 212 -6.70 7.37 -19.32
C THR A 212 -7.80 6.60 -18.60
N THR A 213 -9.05 6.92 -18.90
CA THR A 213 -10.21 6.14 -18.45
C THR A 213 -10.16 4.71 -18.97
N VAL A 214 -10.54 3.75 -18.14
CA VAL A 214 -10.67 2.33 -18.49
C VAL A 214 -12.11 1.86 -18.32
N LEU A 215 -12.53 0.85 -19.08
CA LEU A 215 -13.80 0.17 -18.87
C LEU A 215 -13.66 -0.82 -17.70
N LEU A 216 -14.70 -0.92 -16.89
CA LEU A 216 -14.74 -1.84 -15.76
C LEU A 216 -15.40 -3.17 -16.15
N PRO A 217 -14.95 -4.31 -15.60
CA PRO A 217 -15.79 -5.50 -15.54
C PRO A 217 -16.99 -5.25 -14.61
N ASP A 218 -17.96 -6.17 -14.61
CA ASP A 218 -19.08 -6.08 -13.68
C ASP A 218 -18.60 -6.22 -12.22
N LEU A 219 -18.86 -5.18 -11.43
CA LEU A 219 -18.56 -5.14 -9.99
C LEU A 219 -19.90 -5.10 -9.24
N PRO A 220 -20.39 -6.22 -8.68
CA PRO A 220 -21.74 -6.28 -8.13
C PRO A 220 -21.89 -5.48 -6.82
N GLY A 221 -23.12 -5.09 -6.51
CA GLY A 221 -23.49 -4.47 -5.24
C GLY A 221 -23.32 -2.95 -5.18
N LYS A 222 -23.52 -2.40 -3.99
CA LYS A 222 -23.49 -0.95 -3.76
C LYS A 222 -22.06 -0.42 -3.67
N THR A 223 -21.86 0.82 -4.10
CA THR A 223 -20.60 1.54 -3.90
C THR A 223 -20.38 1.80 -2.42
N LEU A 224 -19.32 1.23 -1.86
CA LEU A 224 -18.84 1.55 -0.52
C LEU A 224 -17.97 2.81 -0.54
N PHE A 225 -17.13 2.93 -1.57
CA PHE A 225 -16.22 4.04 -1.73
C PHE A 225 -15.90 4.23 -3.22
N ALA A 226 -15.94 5.47 -3.69
CA ALA A 226 -15.47 5.87 -5.01
C ALA A 226 -14.71 7.18 -4.89
N TRP A 227 -13.54 7.26 -5.52
CA TRP A 227 -12.69 8.45 -5.47
C TRP A 227 -11.95 8.64 -6.79
N PRO A 228 -11.85 9.88 -7.31
CA PRO A 228 -12.51 11.10 -6.82
C PRO A 228 -14.02 11.13 -7.09
N ASN A 229 -14.47 10.40 -8.12
CA ASN A 229 -15.87 10.35 -8.54
C ASN A 229 -16.25 8.90 -8.90
N GLU A 230 -17.55 8.61 -8.87
CA GLU A 230 -18.11 7.36 -9.40
C GLU A 230 -18.52 7.55 -10.86
N SER A 231 -18.17 6.57 -11.71
CA SER A 231 -18.59 6.51 -13.12
C SER A 231 -19.19 5.14 -13.42
N THR A 232 -20.31 5.11 -14.15
CA THR A 232 -20.97 3.86 -14.53
C THR A 232 -20.16 3.14 -15.60
N GLY A 233 -19.78 1.89 -15.36
CA GLY A 233 -19.09 1.02 -16.34
C GLY A 233 -17.65 1.43 -16.70
N SER A 234 -17.09 2.46 -16.05
CA SER A 234 -15.74 2.94 -16.32
C SER A 234 -15.07 3.48 -15.06
N LEU A 235 -13.74 3.61 -15.11
CA LEU A 235 -12.93 4.17 -14.04
C LEU A 235 -11.95 5.19 -14.63
N SER A 236 -12.11 6.46 -14.26
CA SER A 236 -11.25 7.55 -14.70
C SER A 236 -9.80 7.36 -14.25
N GLN A 237 -8.89 8.15 -14.81
CA GLN A 237 -7.49 8.22 -14.37
C GLN A 237 -7.39 8.51 -12.87
N HIS A 238 -6.37 7.95 -12.22
CA HIS A 238 -6.06 8.16 -10.80
C HIS A 238 -7.27 7.97 -9.87
N SER A 239 -8.06 6.94 -10.13
CA SER A 239 -9.34 6.68 -9.46
C SER A 239 -9.41 5.26 -8.87
N LEU A 240 -10.27 5.09 -7.87
CA LEU A 240 -10.56 3.84 -7.19
C LEU A 240 -12.08 3.69 -7.02
N ILE A 241 -12.58 2.47 -7.17
CA ILE A 241 -13.94 2.10 -6.77
C ILE A 241 -13.93 0.81 -5.95
N VAL A 242 -14.70 0.79 -4.87
CA VAL A 242 -14.92 -0.36 -3.99
C VAL A 242 -16.42 -0.61 -3.86
N ARG A 243 -16.85 -1.83 -4.13
CA ARG A 243 -18.25 -2.26 -4.06
C ARG A 243 -18.42 -3.48 -3.16
N LEU A 244 -19.60 -3.59 -2.57
CA LEU A 244 -19.99 -4.75 -1.78
C LEU A 244 -21.40 -5.19 -2.15
N ALA A 245 -21.51 -6.41 -2.66
CA ALA A 245 -22.77 -7.14 -2.74
C ALA A 245 -22.92 -7.98 -1.47
N GLN A 246 -23.88 -7.63 -0.61
CA GLN A 246 -24.14 -8.44 0.59
C GLN A 246 -24.72 -9.80 0.17
N GLY A 247 -24.31 -10.87 0.87
CA GLY A 247 -25.01 -12.15 0.75
C GLY A 247 -26.42 -12.03 1.31
N GLU A 248 -27.35 -12.87 0.85
CA GLU A 248 -28.61 -13.08 1.58
C GLU A 248 -28.25 -13.37 3.03
N SER A 249 -28.70 -12.52 3.95
CA SER A 249 -28.49 -12.75 5.37
C SER A 249 -29.12 -14.09 5.68
N ALA A 250 -28.38 -15.03 6.25
CA ALA A 250 -29.00 -16.11 7.00
C ALA A 250 -29.78 -15.44 8.14
N SER A 251 -31.09 -15.28 7.92
CA SER A 251 -32.08 -14.86 8.90
C SER A 251 -32.02 -15.73 10.15
#